data_AF-A0A6A8FMU4-F1
#
_entry.id   AF-A0A6A8FMU4-F1
#
_cell.length_a   1.000
_cell.length_b   1.000
_cell.length_c   1.000
_cell.angle_alpha   90.00
_cell.angle_beta   90.00
_cell.angle_gamma   90.00
#
_symmetry.space_group_name_H-M   'P 1'
#
loop_
_entity.id
_entity.type
_entity.pdbx_description
1 polymer ?
#
loop_
_entity_poly.entity_id
_entity_poly.type
_entity_poly.pdbx_seq_one_letter_code
_entity_poly.pdbx_strand_id
1 'polypeptide(L)'
;MVAFSKSNILLLLVIAAIGTSLSILSYQYSSVTAKDIAEIASQEIRSNARIEAHDLSELLIHDIQSITNNLRTLAATPAIHNNITTLTQVLIDSAQASTKVLTDGYYLLDQNGRLIAWSNSNGSSVGKSKSLDLGSLEYFIVPKKTHSPYYTSVMTSADNIPRLYIAFPIMVPDAKFDKGGSIIVTKTFKG
;
A
#
# COMPACT_ATOMS: atom_id res chain seq x y z
N MET A 1 18.02 22.70 77.94
CA MET A 1 18.56 21.32 77.92
C MET A 1 17.42 20.39 78.30
N VAL A 2 16.81 19.70 77.34
CA VAL A 2 15.62 18.87 77.60
C VAL A 2 16.08 17.53 78.18
N ALA A 3 15.76 17.25 79.45
CA ALA A 3 16.03 15.97 80.07
C ALA A 3 14.92 14.98 79.68
N PHE A 4 15.23 14.04 78.77
CA PHE A 4 14.29 13.00 78.35
C PHE A 4 14.19 11.89 79.41
N SER A 5 12.98 11.55 79.85
CA SER A 5 12.73 10.35 80.66
C SER A 5 12.75 9.10 79.77
N LYS A 6 13.10 7.93 80.34
CA LYS A 6 13.18 6.64 79.60
C LYS A 6 11.90 6.30 78.81
N SER A 7 10.74 6.75 79.28
CA SER A 7 9.45 6.53 78.62
C SER A 7 9.32 7.30 77.31
N ASN A 8 9.83 8.54 77.25
CA ASN A 8 9.79 9.35 76.03
C ASN A 8 10.71 8.81 74.93
N ILE A 9 11.86 8.22 75.32
CA ILE A 9 12.78 7.56 74.37
C ILE A 9 12.13 6.30 73.78
N LEU A 10 11.44 5.52 74.61
CA LEU A 10 10.72 4.32 74.17
C LEU A 10 9.61 4.66 73.17
N LEU A 11 8.81 5.70 73.44
CA LEU A 11 7.75 6.17 72.54
C LEU A 11 8.32 6.58 71.17
N LEU A 12 9.46 7.28 71.17
CA LEU A 12 10.10 7.76 69.94
C LEU A 12 10.61 6.61 69.07
N LEU A 13 11.16 5.55 69.70
CA LEU A 13 11.56 4.32 69.02
C LEU A 13 10.37 3.59 68.38
N VAL A 14 9.22 3.52 69.07
CA VAL A 14 8.01 2.89 68.53
C VAL A 14 7.50 3.65 67.31
N ILE A 15 7.44 4.98 67.39
CA ILE A 15 7.02 5.82 66.25
C ILE A 15 7.96 5.61 65.05
N ALA A 16 9.27 5.58 65.28
CA ALA A 16 10.26 5.34 64.24
C ALA A 16 10.10 3.95 63.59
N ALA A 17 9.84 2.91 64.38
CA ALA A 17 9.62 1.54 63.88
C ALA A 17 8.34 1.43 63.03
N ILE A 18 7.26 2.08 63.46
CA ILE A 18 5.99 2.11 62.70
C ILE A 18 6.17 2.89 61.40
N GLY A 19 6.79 4.08 61.45
CA GLY A 19 7.01 4.92 60.28
C GLY A 19 7.87 4.23 59.22
N THR A 20 8.95 3.56 59.63
CA THR A 20 9.80 2.79 58.71
C THR A 20 9.06 1.60 58.10
N SER A 21 8.31 0.84 58.89
CA SER A 21 7.53 -0.30 58.40
C SER A 21 6.46 0.14 57.39
N LEU A 22 5.72 1.21 57.69
CA LEU A 22 4.74 1.78 56.76
C LEU A 22 5.42 2.29 55.48
N SER A 23 6.59 2.90 55.59
CA SER A 23 7.33 3.40 54.43
C SER A 23 7.76 2.26 53.50
N ILE A 24 8.23 1.14 54.04
CA ILE A 24 8.58 -0.06 53.27
C ILE A 24 7.35 -0.66 52.59
N LEU A 25 6.25 -0.83 53.33
CA LEU A 25 5.00 -1.39 52.79
C LEU A 25 4.42 -0.48 51.69
N SER A 26 4.43 0.83 51.92
CA SER A 26 3.99 1.83 50.94
C SER A 26 4.86 1.80 49.68
N TYR A 27 6.18 1.67 49.84
CA TYR A 27 7.09 1.54 48.71
C TYR A 27 6.83 0.27 47.89
N GLN A 28 6.64 -0.89 48.54
CA GLN A 28 6.31 -2.12 47.82
C GLN A 28 4.98 -2.00 47.08
N TYR A 29 3.93 -1.50 47.75
CA TYR A 29 2.63 -1.33 47.13
C TYR A 29 2.68 -0.35 45.95
N SER A 30 3.38 0.78 46.11
CA SER A 30 3.60 1.75 45.06
C SER A 30 4.39 1.18 43.88
N SER A 31 5.43 0.38 44.15
CA SER A 31 6.25 -0.24 43.10
C SER A 31 5.47 -1.29 42.30
N VAL A 32 4.65 -2.11 42.96
CA VAL A 32 3.79 -3.09 42.27
C VAL A 32 2.76 -2.35 41.42
N THR A 33 2.07 -1.37 42.00
CA THR A 33 1.07 -0.56 41.30
C THR A 33 1.67 0.16 40.09
N ALA A 34 2.86 0.75 40.23
CA ALA A 34 3.56 1.42 39.13
C ALA A 34 3.94 0.45 38.00
N LYS A 35 4.34 -0.78 38.35
CA LYS A 35 4.63 -1.83 37.37
C LYS A 35 3.37 -2.25 36.63
N ASP A 36 2.27 -2.47 37.34
CA ASP A 36 0.99 -2.88 36.74
C ASP A 36 0.46 -1.78 35.80
N ILE A 37 0.56 -0.51 36.19
CA ILE A 37 0.21 0.64 35.33
C ILE A 37 1.07 0.66 34.06
N ALA A 38 2.38 0.50 34.20
CA ALA A 38 3.29 0.50 33.05
C ALA A 38 3.02 -0.68 32.09
N GLU A 39 2.69 -1.84 32.65
CA GLU A 39 2.35 -3.03 31.88
C GLU A 39 1.04 -2.85 31.11
N ILE A 40 -0.02 -2.39 31.77
CA ILE A 40 -1.32 -2.11 31.13
C ILE A 40 -1.15 -1.06 30.02
N ALA A 41 -0.48 0.06 30.31
CA ALA A 41 -0.23 1.10 29.33
C ALA A 41 0.56 0.58 28.12
N SER A 42 1.57 -0.28 28.34
CA SER A 42 2.34 -0.88 27.26
C SER A 42 1.51 -1.84 26.41
N GLN A 43 0.64 -2.64 27.05
CA GLN A 43 -0.26 -3.55 26.36
C GLN A 43 -1.29 -2.79 25.52
N GLU A 44 -1.87 -1.71 26.05
CA GLU A 44 -2.81 -0.84 25.34
C GLU A 44 -2.15 -0.19 24.12
N ILE A 45 -0.96 0.41 24.28
CA ILE A 45 -0.21 1.01 23.17
C ILE A 45 0.06 -0.03 22.08
N ARG A 46 0.52 -1.23 22.46
CA ARG A 46 0.80 -2.30 21.50
C ARG A 46 -0.47 -2.79 20.80
N SER A 47 -1.56 -2.92 21.53
CA SER A 47 -2.86 -3.32 20.98
C SER A 47 -3.38 -2.29 19.99
N ASN A 48 -3.39 -1.01 20.37
CA ASN A 48 -3.86 0.08 19.52
C ASN A 48 -2.99 0.21 18.27
N ALA A 49 -1.66 0.14 18.40
CA ALA A 49 -0.76 0.14 17.25
C ALA A 49 -1.01 -1.04 16.31
N ARG A 50 -1.38 -2.21 16.84
CA ARG A 50 -1.74 -3.38 16.03
C ARG A 50 -3.07 -3.19 15.30
N ILE A 51 -4.06 -2.57 15.95
CA ILE A 51 -5.35 -2.24 15.32
C ILE A 51 -5.13 -1.23 14.20
N GLU A 52 -4.41 -0.15 14.47
CA GLU A 52 -4.13 0.89 13.47
C GLU A 52 -3.33 0.34 12.27
N ALA A 53 -2.32 -0.51 12.52
CA ALA A 53 -1.59 -1.18 11.45
C ALA A 53 -2.49 -2.12 10.62
N HIS A 54 -3.47 -2.77 11.26
CA HIS A 54 -4.44 -3.61 10.58
C HIS A 54 -5.40 -2.78 9.72
N ASP A 55 -5.98 -1.72 10.27
CA ASP A 55 -6.90 -0.82 9.56
C ASP A 55 -6.20 -0.16 8.35
N LEU A 56 -4.95 0.27 8.50
CA LEU A 56 -4.14 0.80 7.41
C LEU A 56 -3.87 -0.26 6.33
N SER A 57 -3.62 -1.51 6.73
CA SER A 57 -3.44 -2.61 5.80
C SER A 57 -4.73 -2.88 5.01
N GLU A 58 -5.90 -2.86 5.66
CA GLU A 58 -7.19 -3.05 4.98
C GLU A 58 -7.48 -1.93 3.98
N LEU A 59 -7.24 -0.68 4.37
CA LEU A 59 -7.39 0.48 3.49
C LEU A 59 -6.49 0.36 2.25
N LEU A 60 -5.22 0.01 2.45
CA LEU A 60 -4.28 -0.20 1.35
C LEU A 60 -4.75 -1.32 0.41
N ILE A 61 -5.25 -2.44 0.96
CA ILE A 61 -5.80 -3.55 0.17
C ILE A 61 -6.98 -3.07 -0.68
N HIS A 62 -7.92 -2.32 -0.09
CA HIS A 62 -9.08 -1.78 -0.79
C HIS A 62 -8.67 -0.84 -1.93
N ASP A 63 -7.69 0.02 -1.70
CA ASP A 63 -7.27 0.98 -2.71
C ASP A 63 -6.49 0.31 -3.85
N ILE A 64 -5.64 -0.67 -3.54
CA ILE A 64 -4.99 -1.52 -4.55
C ILE A 64 -6.04 -2.33 -5.33
N GLN A 65 -7.09 -2.81 -4.68
CA GLN A 65 -8.22 -3.46 -5.37
C GLN A 65 -8.91 -2.51 -6.34
N SER A 66 -9.12 -1.25 -5.97
CA SER A 66 -9.68 -0.23 -6.86
C SER A 66 -8.80 0.00 -8.09
N ILE A 67 -7.48 0.14 -7.91
CA ILE A 67 -6.51 0.29 -9.01
C ILE A 67 -6.53 -0.94 -9.92
N THR A 68 -6.50 -2.14 -9.36
CA THR A 68 -6.48 -3.39 -10.13
C THR A 68 -7.79 -3.66 -10.86
N ASN A 69 -8.93 -3.27 -10.29
CA ASN A 69 -10.22 -3.33 -10.96
C ASN A 69 -10.29 -2.35 -12.14
N ASN A 70 -9.76 -1.14 -11.99
CA ASN A 70 -9.62 -0.19 -13.08
C ASN A 70 -8.74 -0.76 -14.20
N LEU A 71 -7.53 -1.22 -13.88
CA LEU A 71 -6.61 -1.80 -14.87
C LEU A 71 -7.21 -3.01 -15.58
N ARG A 72 -7.88 -3.92 -14.86
CA ARG A 72 -8.58 -5.07 -15.44
C ARG A 72 -9.68 -4.62 -16.41
N THR A 73 -10.47 -3.63 -16.02
CA THR A 73 -11.58 -3.11 -16.83
C THR A 73 -11.04 -2.43 -18.09
N LEU A 74 -10.03 -1.57 -17.94
CA LEU A 74 -9.35 -0.93 -19.06
C LEU A 74 -8.79 -1.96 -20.03
N ALA A 75 -8.04 -2.96 -19.54
CA ALA A 75 -7.43 -3.99 -20.36
C ALA A 75 -8.44 -4.87 -21.12
N ALA A 76 -9.69 -4.94 -20.66
CA ALA A 76 -10.77 -5.68 -21.31
C ALA A 76 -11.68 -4.82 -22.20
N THR A 77 -11.53 -3.50 -22.20
CA THR A 77 -12.48 -2.59 -22.85
C THR A 77 -12.25 -2.51 -24.37
N PRO A 78 -13.30 -2.66 -25.21
CA PRO A 78 -13.17 -2.60 -26.67
C PRO A 78 -12.56 -1.29 -27.20
N ALA A 79 -12.77 -0.16 -26.51
CA ALA A 79 -12.17 1.12 -26.89
C ALA A 79 -10.64 1.07 -26.89
N ILE A 80 -10.05 0.37 -25.91
CA ILE A 80 -8.60 0.16 -25.80
C ILE A 80 -8.14 -0.88 -26.83
N HIS A 81 -8.89 -1.97 -27.02
CA HIS A 81 -8.56 -2.98 -28.03
C HIS A 81 -8.52 -2.41 -29.45
N ASN A 82 -9.42 -1.48 -29.75
CA ASN A 82 -9.57 -0.85 -31.07
C ASN A 82 -8.85 0.50 -31.18
N ASN A 83 -8.08 0.92 -30.17
CA ASN A 83 -7.37 2.20 -30.13
C ASN A 83 -8.24 3.42 -30.46
N ILE A 84 -9.47 3.48 -29.94
CA ILE A 84 -10.36 4.63 -30.10
C ILE A 84 -9.83 5.76 -29.21
N THR A 85 -8.99 6.63 -29.77
CA THR A 85 -8.15 7.59 -29.01
C THR A 85 -8.93 8.44 -28.02
N THR A 86 -10.04 9.05 -28.44
CA THR A 86 -10.86 9.93 -27.59
C THR A 86 -11.46 9.19 -26.40
N LEU A 87 -12.07 8.03 -26.66
CA LEU A 87 -12.68 7.22 -25.61
C LEU A 87 -11.62 6.60 -24.69
N THR A 88 -10.47 6.20 -25.24
CA THR A 88 -9.33 5.71 -24.47
C THR A 88 -8.86 6.75 -23.46
N GLN A 89 -8.70 8.00 -23.87
CA GLN A 89 -8.28 9.07 -22.97
C GLN A 89 -9.30 9.30 -21.85
N VAL A 90 -10.60 9.39 -22.17
CA VAL A 90 -11.68 9.56 -21.18
C VAL A 90 -11.66 8.44 -20.14
N LEU A 91 -11.46 7.19 -20.56
CA LEU A 91 -11.43 6.03 -19.66
C LEU A 91 -10.22 6.05 -18.73
N ILE A 92 -9.04 6.36 -19.26
CA ILE A 92 -7.79 6.43 -18.50
C ILE A 92 -7.83 7.60 -17.51
N ASP A 93 -8.37 8.75 -17.91
CA ASP A 93 -8.56 9.92 -17.04
C ASP A 93 -9.57 9.64 -15.92
N SER A 94 -10.65 8.92 -16.23
CA SER A 94 -11.64 8.50 -15.24
C SER A 94 -11.06 7.54 -14.21
N ALA A 95 -10.29 6.54 -14.67
CA ALA A 95 -9.57 5.62 -13.79
C ALA A 95 -8.60 6.38 -12.86
N GLN A 96 -7.82 7.32 -13.42
CA GLN A 96 -6.95 8.18 -12.62
C GLN A 96 -7.73 9.02 -11.61
N ALA A 97 -8.82 9.69 -12.01
CA ALA A 97 -9.61 10.51 -11.11
C ALA A 97 -10.14 9.72 -9.90
N SER A 98 -10.50 8.45 -10.09
CA SER A 98 -11.00 7.57 -9.03
C SER A 98 -9.91 7.07 -8.06
N THR A 99 -8.63 7.11 -8.46
CA THR A 99 -7.51 6.55 -7.67
C THR A 99 -6.37 7.55 -7.42
N LYS A 100 -6.57 8.82 -7.77
CA LYS A 100 -5.58 9.92 -7.74
C LYS A 100 -4.88 10.15 -6.40
N VAL A 101 -5.43 9.63 -5.31
CA VAL A 101 -4.83 9.73 -3.97
C VAL A 101 -3.58 8.83 -3.85
N LEU A 102 -3.52 7.76 -4.63
CA LEU A 102 -2.45 6.75 -4.58
C LEU A 102 -1.71 6.55 -5.91
N THR A 103 -2.27 7.01 -7.02
CA THR A 103 -1.68 6.84 -8.35
C THR A 103 -1.18 8.16 -8.90
N ASP A 104 0.02 8.14 -9.49
CA ASP A 104 0.55 9.28 -10.25
C ASP A 104 0.02 9.34 -11.68
N GLY A 105 -0.38 8.20 -12.23
CA GLY A 105 -0.99 8.13 -13.56
C GLY A 105 -1.23 6.70 -14.05
N TYR A 106 -2.08 6.59 -15.06
CA TYR A 106 -2.29 5.37 -15.83
C TYR A 106 -1.60 5.51 -17.18
N TYR A 107 -0.97 4.44 -17.64
CA TYR A 107 -0.21 4.40 -18.90
C TYR A 107 -0.74 3.27 -19.77
N LEU A 108 -0.92 3.56 -21.05
CA LEU A 108 -1.27 2.57 -22.08
C LEU A 108 -0.07 2.37 -23.00
N LEU A 109 0.44 1.15 -23.07
CA LEU A 109 1.55 0.78 -23.94
C LEU A 109 1.04 -0.03 -25.15
N ASP A 110 1.76 0.06 -26.27
CA ASP A 110 1.56 -0.81 -27.42
C ASP A 110 2.25 -2.16 -27.23
N GLN A 111 2.02 -3.10 -28.16
CA GLN A 111 2.65 -4.43 -28.18
C GLN A 111 4.20 -4.45 -28.19
N ASN A 112 4.82 -3.30 -28.46
CA ASN A 112 6.27 -3.08 -28.48
C ASN A 112 6.76 -2.29 -27.25
N GLY A 113 5.86 -1.96 -26.31
CA GLY A 113 6.19 -1.18 -25.12
C GLY A 113 6.30 0.31 -25.37
N ARG A 114 5.66 0.85 -26.41
CA ARG A 114 5.63 2.29 -26.68
C ARG A 114 4.41 2.93 -26.04
N LEU A 115 4.60 4.08 -25.42
CA LEU A 115 3.50 4.83 -24.80
C LEU A 115 2.52 5.35 -25.86
N ILE A 116 1.26 4.91 -25.76
CA ILE A 116 0.15 5.36 -26.61
C ILE A 116 -0.62 6.50 -25.93
N ALA A 117 -0.97 6.33 -24.65
CA ALA A 117 -1.79 7.28 -23.90
C ALA A 117 -1.44 7.26 -22.41
N TRP A 118 -1.75 8.36 -21.71
CA TRP A 118 -1.63 8.44 -20.25
C TRP A 118 -2.58 9.49 -19.65
N SER A 119 -2.93 9.36 -18.38
CA SER A 119 -4.01 10.12 -17.72
C SER A 119 -3.77 11.62 -17.53
N ASN A 120 -2.51 12.08 -17.57
CA ASN A 120 -2.20 13.51 -17.35
C ASN A 120 -1.72 14.18 -18.64
N SER A 121 -2.14 13.64 -19.79
CA SER A 121 -1.70 14.11 -21.11
C SER A 121 -2.36 15.43 -21.56
N ASN A 122 -3.40 15.92 -20.86
CA ASN A 122 -4.25 17.02 -21.31
C ASN A 122 -4.70 16.88 -22.79
N GLY A 123 -4.93 15.64 -23.26
CA GLY A 123 -5.30 15.38 -24.65
C GLY A 123 -4.17 15.57 -25.67
N SER A 124 -2.95 15.86 -25.22
CA SER A 124 -1.76 15.80 -26.05
C SER A 124 -1.40 14.33 -26.19
N SER A 125 -1.78 13.71 -27.31
CA SER A 125 -1.18 12.45 -27.76
C SER A 125 0.32 12.59 -27.55
N VAL A 126 0.92 11.69 -26.76
CA VAL A 126 2.35 11.76 -26.38
C VAL A 126 3.15 11.76 -27.68
N GLY A 127 3.45 12.97 -28.12
CA GLY A 127 4.21 13.23 -29.31
C GLY A 127 5.63 12.86 -28.96
N LYS A 128 6.02 11.65 -29.38
CA LYS A 128 7.41 11.26 -29.53
C LYS A 128 8.24 11.61 -28.29
N SER A 129 8.04 10.93 -27.17
CA SER A 129 9.21 10.73 -26.29
C SER A 129 10.20 9.89 -27.11
N LYS A 130 11.07 10.57 -27.85
CA LYS A 130 12.35 10.00 -28.22
C LYS A 130 12.93 9.46 -26.91
N SER A 131 13.29 8.17 -26.93
CA SER A 131 14.22 7.50 -26.00
C SER A 131 13.77 7.14 -24.58
N LEU A 132 12.53 6.71 -24.35
CA LEU A 132 12.27 5.88 -23.16
C LEU A 132 11.77 4.50 -23.60
N ASP A 133 12.67 3.52 -23.58
CA ASP A 133 12.37 2.13 -23.90
C ASP A 133 11.61 1.48 -22.73
N LEU A 134 10.31 1.78 -22.63
CA LEU A 134 9.44 1.15 -21.64
C LEU A 134 9.24 -0.34 -21.92
N GLY A 135 9.49 -0.78 -23.16
CA GLY A 135 9.41 -2.19 -23.57
C GLY A 135 10.49 -3.07 -22.95
N SER A 136 11.57 -2.47 -22.46
CA SER A 136 12.63 -3.16 -21.72
C SER A 136 12.36 -3.31 -20.22
N LEU A 137 11.34 -2.65 -19.69
CA LEU A 137 11.07 -2.61 -18.25
C LEU A 137 10.25 -3.82 -17.80
N GLU A 138 10.46 -4.24 -16.55
CA GLU A 138 9.84 -5.47 -16.01
C GLU A 138 8.31 -5.44 -16.04
N TYR A 139 7.71 -4.27 -15.78
CA TYR A 139 6.25 -4.10 -15.85
C TYR A 139 5.67 -4.30 -17.24
N PHE A 140 6.50 -4.34 -18.30
CA PHE A 140 6.08 -4.70 -19.64
C PHE A 140 6.51 -6.13 -20.00
N ILE A 141 7.78 -6.47 -19.78
CA ILE A 141 8.34 -7.77 -20.17
C ILE A 141 7.62 -8.93 -19.46
N VAL A 142 7.35 -8.80 -18.16
CA VAL A 142 6.77 -9.89 -17.38
C VAL A 142 5.33 -10.17 -17.83
N PRO A 143 4.39 -9.20 -17.87
CA PRO A 143 3.04 -9.44 -18.39
C PRO A 143 3.00 -9.92 -19.84
N LYS A 144 3.91 -9.43 -20.70
CA LYS A 144 4.02 -9.88 -22.09
C LYS A 144 4.37 -11.36 -22.19
N LYS A 145 5.23 -11.87 -21.30
CA LYS A 145 5.65 -13.27 -21.27
C LYS A 145 4.65 -14.19 -20.56
N THR A 146 4.07 -13.72 -19.45
CA THR A 146 3.22 -14.54 -18.58
C THR A 146 1.73 -14.44 -18.91
N HIS A 147 1.34 -13.45 -19.71
CA HIS A 147 -0.06 -13.07 -19.98
C HIS A 147 -0.88 -12.87 -18.70
N SER A 148 -0.22 -12.48 -17.62
CA SER A 148 -0.82 -12.30 -16.29
C SER A 148 -0.48 -10.91 -15.73
N PRO A 149 -1.32 -10.35 -14.84
CA PRO A 149 -0.99 -9.13 -14.14
C PRO A 149 0.34 -9.23 -13.37
N TYR A 150 1.07 -8.13 -13.28
CA TYR A 150 2.35 -8.07 -12.57
C TYR A 150 2.44 -6.82 -11.70
N TYR A 151 3.04 -6.99 -10.53
CA TYR A 151 3.29 -5.93 -9.55
C TYR A 151 4.80 -5.87 -9.39
N THR A 152 5.38 -4.69 -9.62
CA THR A 152 6.83 -4.53 -9.49
C THR A 152 7.22 -4.30 -8.03
N SER A 153 8.50 -4.49 -7.72
CA SER A 153 9.11 -3.76 -6.60
C SER A 153 9.19 -2.27 -6.93
N VAL A 154 9.60 -1.45 -5.95
CA VAL A 154 9.90 -0.03 -6.20
C VAL A 154 11.04 0.06 -7.22
N MET A 155 10.84 0.87 -8.26
CA MET A 155 11.83 1.16 -9.29
C MET A 155 11.89 2.66 -9.59
N THR A 156 13.05 3.13 -10.04
CA THR A 156 13.25 4.52 -10.41
C THR A 156 12.57 4.81 -11.74
N SER A 157 11.68 5.80 -11.73
CA SER A 157 10.97 6.24 -12.93
C SER A 157 11.81 7.19 -13.78
N ALA A 158 11.32 7.57 -14.96
CA ALA A 158 12.01 8.46 -15.90
C ALA A 158 12.34 9.86 -15.35
N ASP A 159 11.52 10.35 -14.43
CA ASP A 159 11.69 11.62 -13.72
C ASP A 159 12.50 11.47 -12.42
N ASN A 160 13.16 10.31 -12.24
CA ASN A 160 13.96 9.96 -11.09
C ASN A 160 13.18 9.83 -9.76
N ILE A 161 11.85 9.65 -9.83
CA ILE A 161 11.00 9.38 -8.66
C ILE A 161 10.80 7.87 -8.50
N PRO A 162 11.05 7.28 -7.31
CA PRO A 162 10.77 5.87 -7.05
C PRO A 162 9.27 5.58 -7.08
N ARG A 163 8.84 4.59 -7.86
CA ARG A 163 7.45 4.17 -7.99
C ARG A 163 7.28 2.67 -8.02
N LEU A 164 6.11 2.21 -7.60
CA LEU A 164 5.62 0.86 -7.86
C LEU A 164 4.70 0.89 -9.08
N TYR A 165 4.83 -0.10 -9.96
CA TYR A 165 3.97 -0.25 -11.13
C TYR A 165 3.11 -1.50 -11.00
N ILE A 166 1.84 -1.37 -11.41
CA ILE A 166 0.91 -2.48 -11.55
C ILE A 166 0.53 -2.55 -13.03
N ALA A 167 0.82 -3.69 -13.66
CA ALA A 167 0.61 -3.88 -15.09
C ALA A 167 -0.38 -4.99 -15.35
N PHE A 168 -1.34 -4.72 -16.25
CA PHE A 168 -2.33 -5.69 -16.71
C PHE A 168 -2.18 -5.85 -18.22
N PRO A 169 -1.89 -7.07 -18.71
CA PRO A 169 -1.70 -7.29 -20.14
C PRO A 169 -3.03 -7.19 -20.88
N ILE A 170 -3.00 -6.53 -22.03
CA ILE A 170 -4.14 -6.39 -22.94
C ILE A 170 -4.14 -7.61 -23.85
N MET A 171 -5.08 -8.51 -23.59
CA MET A 171 -5.23 -9.77 -24.30
C MET A 171 -6.50 -9.74 -25.15
N VAL A 172 -6.33 -9.57 -26.47
CA VAL A 172 -7.46 -9.46 -27.41
C VAL A 172 -7.79 -10.83 -28.00
N PRO A 173 -9.07 -11.27 -27.97
CA PRO A 173 -9.51 -12.48 -28.66
C PRO A 173 -9.31 -12.37 -30.17
N ASP A 174 -8.73 -13.39 -30.77
CA ASP A 174 -8.56 -13.57 -32.21
C ASP A 174 -9.19 -14.91 -32.59
N ALA A 175 -10.27 -14.86 -33.37
CA ALA A 175 -11.03 -16.02 -33.82
C ALA A 175 -10.60 -16.39 -35.23
N LYS A 176 -10.12 -17.62 -35.40
CA LYS A 176 -9.69 -18.18 -36.69
C LYS A 176 -10.43 -19.47 -36.97
N PHE A 177 -10.76 -19.70 -38.23
CA PHE A 177 -11.28 -21.00 -38.66
C PHE A 177 -10.11 -21.99 -38.79
N ASP A 178 -10.29 -23.16 -38.22
CA ASP A 178 -9.39 -24.28 -38.46
C ASP A 178 -9.64 -24.90 -39.85
N LYS A 179 -8.76 -25.80 -40.26
CA LYS A 179 -8.86 -26.47 -41.57
C LYS A 179 -10.11 -27.36 -41.71
N GLY A 180 -10.81 -27.65 -40.61
CA GLY A 180 -12.05 -28.44 -40.55
C GLY A 180 -13.33 -27.60 -40.41
N GLY A 181 -13.23 -26.26 -40.41
CA GLY A 181 -14.38 -25.35 -40.28
C GLY A 181 -14.80 -25.03 -38.84
N SER A 182 -14.04 -25.46 -37.83
CA SER A 182 -14.28 -25.09 -36.42
C SER A 182 -13.65 -23.73 -36.09
N ILE A 183 -14.27 -22.99 -35.17
CA ILE A 183 -13.74 -21.71 -34.69
C ILE A 183 -12.77 -21.96 -33.54
N ILE A 184 -11.51 -21.53 -33.70
CA ILE A 184 -10.51 -21.49 -32.64
C ILE A 184 -10.37 -20.04 -32.18
N VAL A 185 -10.60 -19.79 -30.89
CA VAL A 185 -10.37 -18.48 -30.26
C VAL A 185 -9.06 -18.52 -29.51
N THR A 186 -8.10 -17.71 -29.95
CA THR A 186 -6.81 -17.48 -29.27
C THR A 186 -6.80 -16.08 -28.68
N LYS A 187 -5.94 -15.81 -27.68
CA LYS A 187 -5.72 -14.44 -27.18
C LYS A 187 -4.36 -13.95 -27.61
N THR A 188 -4.31 -12.77 -28.22
CA THR A 188 -3.07 -12.13 -28.67
C THR A 188 -2.76 -10.95 -27.77
N PHE A 189 -1.51 -10.87 -27.30
CA PHE A 189 -1.00 -9.72 -26.56
C PHE A 189 -0.97 -8.47 -27.45
N LYS A 190 -1.54 -7.37 -26.97
CA LYS A 190 -1.61 -6.09 -27.69
C LYS A 190 -0.95 -4.91 -26.97
N GLY A 191 -0.55 -5.09 -25.71
CA GLY A 191 0.04 -4.05 -24.87
C GLY A 191 0.08 -4.48 -23.41
#